data_AF-A0A954XF88-F1
#
_entry.id   AF-A0A954XF88-F1
#
_cell.length_a   1.000
_cell.length_b   1.000
_cell.length_c   1.000
_cell.angle_alpha   90.00
_cell.angle_beta   90.00
_cell.angle_gamma   90.00
#
_symmetry.space_group_name_H-M   'P 1'
#
loop_
_entity.id
_entity.type
_entity.pdbx_description
1 polymer ?
#
loop_
_entity_poly.entity_id
_entity_poly.type
_entity_poly.pdbx_seq_one_letter_code
_entity_poly.pdbx_strand_id
1 'polypeptide(L)'
;MIQADPHPGNFLFPPPAGAAPGAVAFLDFGCVRALDHDMIDALRELAAALRDDDRPRFRRAVYALGVVGRPARFDYDHFFKVMEHLHRPLLAPRFAFDKEYVREGHALNGPTSPNARTMAMPPAYIWVIRLQWGLWSTLARLRARGSFRPLLDELLARPITPLAWDDVDASPAARREGARPQESCA
;
A
#
# COMPACT_ATOMS: atom_id res chain seq x y z
N MET A 1 0.10 7.40 7.27
CA MET A 1 1.33 6.57 7.29
C MET A 1 1.01 5.14 6.92
N ILE A 2 2.01 4.40 6.44
CA ILE A 2 1.94 2.95 6.21
C ILE A 2 3.19 2.28 6.79
N GLN A 3 3.08 1.02 7.24
CA GLN A 3 4.23 0.13 7.39
C GLN A 3 4.41 -0.60 6.06
N ALA A 4 5.45 -0.25 5.29
CA ALA A 4 5.65 -0.72 3.93
C ALA A 4 6.38 -2.08 3.79
N ASP A 5 6.76 -2.74 4.90
CA ASP A 5 7.39 -4.06 4.92
C ASP A 5 6.48 -5.15 5.50
N PRO A 6 5.78 -5.92 4.64
CA PRO A 6 4.84 -6.96 5.07
C PRO A 6 5.52 -8.31 5.37
N HIS A 7 6.79 -8.30 5.76
CA HIS A 7 7.55 -9.52 6.00
C HIS A 7 6.93 -10.33 7.16
N PRO A 8 6.69 -11.65 7.01
CA PRO A 8 6.05 -12.46 8.05
C PRO A 8 6.75 -12.42 9.42
N GLY A 9 8.07 -12.24 9.43
CA GLY A 9 8.86 -12.13 10.66
C GLY A 9 8.56 -10.88 11.50
N ASN A 10 7.84 -9.89 10.95
CA ASN A 10 7.47 -8.66 11.66
C ASN A 10 6.21 -8.83 12.52
N PHE A 11 5.57 -10.00 12.49
CA PHE A 11 4.31 -10.29 13.18
C PHE A 11 4.47 -11.47 14.15
N LEU A 12 4.02 -11.29 15.39
CA LEU A 12 3.76 -12.39 16.31
C LEU A 12 2.27 -12.50 16.57
N PHE A 13 1.82 -13.73 16.81
CA PHE A 13 0.44 -14.03 17.20
C PHE A 13 0.47 -14.60 18.62
N PRO A 14 0.38 -13.73 19.65
CA PRO A 14 0.33 -14.20 21.03
C PRO A 14 -0.87 -15.14 21.24
N PRO A 15 -0.75 -16.12 22.15
CA PRO A 15 -1.90 -16.90 22.55
C PRO A 15 -2.99 -15.97 23.12
N PRO A 16 -4.27 -16.24 22.86
CA PRO A 16 -5.36 -15.43 23.38
C PRO A 16 -5.38 -15.47 24.91
N ALA A 17 -5.57 -14.30 25.52
CA ALA A 17 -5.75 -14.19 26.97
C ALA A 17 -7.22 -14.43 27.31
N GLY A 18 -7.55 -15.68 27.70
CA GLY A 18 -8.93 -16.07 28.02
C GLY A 18 -9.85 -16.02 26.80
N ALA A 19 -11.01 -15.37 26.94
CA ALA A 19 -12.00 -15.23 25.88
C ALA A 19 -11.77 -14.01 24.95
N ALA A 20 -10.66 -13.27 25.12
CA ALA A 20 -10.36 -12.12 24.30
C ALA A 20 -10.07 -12.51 22.83
N PRO A 21 -10.38 -11.62 21.86
CA PRO A 21 -9.92 -11.79 20.48
C PRO A 21 -8.39 -11.97 20.43
N GLY A 22 -7.93 -12.78 19.47
CA GLY A 22 -6.50 -12.93 19.23
C GLY A 22 -5.84 -11.60 18.90
N ALA A 23 -4.64 -11.39 19.44
CA ALA A 23 -3.84 -10.20 19.15
C ALA A 23 -2.81 -10.48 18.04
N VAL A 24 -2.34 -9.42 17.41
CA VAL A 24 -1.17 -9.44 16.53
C VAL A 24 -0.19 -8.40 17.04
N ALA A 25 1.01 -8.82 17.41
CA ALA A 25 2.09 -7.93 17.82
C ALA A 25 2.98 -7.60 16.62
N PHE A 26 3.22 -6.30 16.42
CA PHE A 26 4.10 -5.78 15.38
C PHE A 26 5.49 -5.52 15.99
N LEU A 27 6.53 -6.09 15.38
CA LEU A 27 7.89 -6.04 15.93
C LEU A 27 8.76 -4.94 15.32
N ASP A 28 8.52 -4.58 14.06
CA ASP A 28 9.39 -3.69 13.29
C ASP A 28 8.61 -2.51 12.69
N PHE A 29 9.13 -1.31 12.92
CA PHE A 29 8.61 -0.04 12.40
C PHE A 29 9.65 0.72 11.55
N GLY A 30 10.79 0.12 11.20
CA GLY A 30 11.88 0.71 10.42
C GLY A 30 11.52 1.03 8.96
N CYS A 31 10.44 0.46 8.44
CA CYS A 31 9.92 0.73 7.09
C CYS A 31 8.58 1.50 7.09
N VAL A 32 8.34 2.32 8.13
CA VAL A 32 7.20 3.25 8.14
C VAL A 32 7.42 4.40 7.16
N ARG A 33 6.38 4.76 6.42
CA ARG A 33 6.38 5.86 5.44
C ARG A 33 5.18 6.77 5.66
N ALA A 34 5.43 8.08 5.64
CA ALA A 34 4.38 9.06 5.40
C ALA A 34 3.96 8.99 3.93
N LEU A 35 2.67 9.20 3.67
CA LEU A 35 2.13 9.36 2.33
C LEU A 35 1.50 10.74 2.28
N ASP A 36 1.74 11.45 1.19
CA ASP A 36 1.18 12.78 0.97
C ASP A 36 -0.34 12.69 0.81
N HIS A 37 -1.04 13.77 1.17
CA HIS A 37 -2.49 13.81 1.13
C HIS A 37 -3.04 13.48 -0.26
N ASP A 38 -2.48 14.07 -1.31
CA ASP A 38 -2.89 13.87 -2.71
C ASP A 38 -2.75 12.41 -3.16
N MET A 39 -1.71 11.71 -2.70
CA MET A 39 -1.51 10.29 -2.97
C MET A 39 -2.58 9.45 -2.27
N ILE A 40 -2.92 9.78 -1.02
CA ILE A 40 -3.99 9.10 -0.27
C ILE A 40 -5.33 9.30 -0.97
N ASP A 41 -5.64 10.52 -1.41
CA ASP A 41 -6.86 10.82 -2.16
C ASP A 41 -6.92 10.03 -3.47
N ALA A 42 -5.83 10.03 -4.25
CA ALA A 42 -5.77 9.28 -5.50
C ALA A 42 -5.96 7.76 -5.28
N LEU A 43 -5.40 7.19 -4.21
CA LEU A 43 -5.61 5.79 -3.84
C LEU A 43 -7.06 5.49 -3.44
N ARG A 44 -7.71 6.39 -2.69
CA ARG A 44 -9.13 6.26 -2.33
C ARG A 44 -10.03 6.35 -3.55
N GLU A 45 -9.78 7.30 -4.43
CA GLU A 45 -10.52 7.47 -5.68
C GLU A 45 -10.36 6.25 -6.60
N LEU A 46 -9.15 5.69 -6.68
CA LEU A 46 -8.89 4.44 -7.40
C LEU A 46 -9.70 3.29 -6.81
N ALA A 47 -9.67 3.11 -5.48
CA ALA A 47 -10.37 2.02 -4.81
C ALA A 47 -11.89 2.15 -4.93
N ALA A 48 -12.43 3.37 -4.82
CA ALA A 48 -13.85 3.65 -5.02
C ALA A 48 -14.26 3.42 -6.48
N ALA A 49 -13.43 3.83 -7.45
CA ALA A 49 -13.70 3.57 -8.86
C ALA A 49 -13.74 2.07 -9.19
N LEU A 50 -12.85 1.27 -8.60
CA LEU A 50 -12.89 -0.20 -8.74
C LEU A 50 -14.16 -0.80 -8.14
N ARG A 51 -14.55 -0.35 -6.95
CA ARG A 51 -15.77 -0.80 -6.26
C ARG A 51 -17.04 -0.52 -7.09
N ASP A 52 -17.07 0.64 -7.73
CA ASP A 52 -18.23 1.14 -8.46
C ASP A 52 -18.16 0.82 -9.98
N ASP A 53 -17.12 0.11 -10.43
CA ASP A 53 -16.78 -0.17 -11.84
C ASP A 53 -16.75 1.09 -12.75
N ASP A 54 -16.32 2.22 -12.19
CA ASP A 54 -16.29 3.53 -12.86
C ASP A 54 -14.95 3.73 -13.59
N ARG A 55 -14.92 3.37 -14.87
CA ARG A 55 -13.72 3.50 -15.72
C ARG A 55 -13.24 4.95 -15.86
N PRO A 56 -14.10 5.96 -16.14
CA PRO A 56 -13.66 7.36 -16.18
C PRO A 56 -13.02 7.84 -14.87
N ARG A 57 -13.61 7.51 -13.72
CA ARG A 57 -13.07 7.86 -12.40
C ARG A 57 -11.74 7.18 -12.14
N PHE A 58 -11.65 5.89 -12.46
CA PHE A 58 -10.42 5.13 -12.37
C PHE A 58 -9.28 5.79 -13.16
N ARG A 59 -9.54 6.18 -14.42
CA ARG A 59 -8.54 6.84 -15.27
C ARG A 59 -8.01 8.14 -14.65
N ARG A 60 -8.90 8.98 -14.09
CA ARG A 60 -8.50 10.21 -13.39
C ARG A 60 -7.65 9.92 -12.16
N ALA A 61 -8.07 8.95 -11.34
CA ALA A 61 -7.35 8.56 -10.13
C ALA A 61 -5.95 8.01 -10.44
N VAL A 62 -5.84 7.12 -11.44
CA VAL A 62 -4.57 6.55 -11.90
C VAL A 62 -3.64 7.63 -12.47
N TYR A 63 -4.18 8.62 -13.16
CA TYR A 63 -3.40 9.76 -13.62
C TYR A 63 -2.89 10.62 -12.45
N ALA A 64 -3.75 10.95 -11.49
CA ALA A 64 -3.39 11.70 -10.28
C ALA A 64 -2.34 10.97 -9.41
N LEU A 65 -2.38 9.64 -9.41
CA LEU A 65 -1.40 8.79 -8.73
C LEU A 65 0.01 8.91 -9.32
N GLY A 66 0.14 9.42 -10.55
CA GLY A 66 1.42 9.61 -11.24
C GLY A 66 1.99 8.34 -11.87
N VAL A 67 1.22 7.25 -11.93
CA VAL A 67 1.69 5.95 -12.49
C VAL A 67 1.61 5.90 -14.02
N VAL A 68 0.97 6.88 -14.66
CA VAL A 68 0.86 6.99 -16.12
C VAL A 68 2.09 7.71 -16.69
N GLY A 69 3.16 6.97 -16.96
CA GLY A 69 4.41 7.55 -17.48
C GLY A 69 4.35 7.99 -18.95
N ARG A 70 3.67 7.21 -19.80
CA ARG A 70 3.48 7.53 -21.23
C ARG A 70 1.99 7.49 -21.60
N PRO A 71 1.23 8.58 -21.35
CA PRO A 71 -0.23 8.58 -21.48
C PRO A 71 -0.77 8.09 -22.82
N ALA A 72 -0.10 8.44 -23.93
CA ALA A 72 -0.52 8.05 -25.28
C ALA A 72 -0.37 6.54 -25.59
N ARG A 73 0.38 5.79 -24.77
CA ARG A 73 0.63 4.35 -24.94
C ARG A 73 0.21 3.54 -23.71
N PHE A 74 -0.36 4.19 -22.70
CA PHE A 74 -0.77 3.52 -21.47
C PHE A 74 -2.12 2.84 -21.67
N ASP A 75 -2.16 1.54 -21.44
CA ASP A 75 -3.36 0.72 -21.53
C ASP A 75 -4.12 0.79 -20.19
N TYR A 76 -5.11 1.68 -20.13
CA TYR A 76 -5.92 1.89 -18.92
C TYR A 76 -6.81 0.68 -18.60
N ASP A 77 -7.28 -0.05 -19.60
CA ASP A 77 -8.16 -1.19 -19.41
C ASP A 77 -7.38 -2.39 -18.86
N HIS A 78 -6.17 -2.62 -19.37
CA HIS A 78 -5.25 -3.59 -18.78
C HIS A 78 -4.89 -3.20 -17.35
N PHE A 79 -4.57 -1.93 -17.10
CA PHE A 79 -4.24 -1.50 -15.74
C PHE A 79 -5.43 -1.63 -14.79
N PHE A 80 -6.65 -1.38 -15.25
CA PHE A 80 -7.86 -1.66 -14.47
C PHE A 80 -7.93 -3.14 -14.11
N LYS A 81 -7.75 -4.06 -15.05
CA LYS A 81 -7.76 -5.51 -14.76
C LYS A 81 -6.70 -5.90 -13.72
N VAL A 82 -5.50 -5.32 -13.80
CA VAL A 82 -4.45 -5.55 -12.80
C VAL A 82 -4.88 -5.05 -11.42
N MET A 83 -5.44 -3.84 -11.34
CA MET A 83 -5.87 -3.25 -10.08
C MET A 83 -7.13 -3.93 -9.51
N GLU A 84 -8.07 -4.34 -10.35
CA GLU A 84 -9.24 -5.13 -10.00
C GLU A 84 -8.82 -6.49 -9.42
N HIS A 85 -7.88 -7.19 -10.06
CA HIS A 85 -7.30 -8.41 -9.51
C HIS A 85 -6.69 -8.16 -8.13
N LEU A 86 -5.86 -7.12 -8.01
CA LEU A 86 -5.17 -6.77 -6.77
C LEU A 86 -6.14 -6.38 -5.63
N HIS A 87 -7.31 -5.81 -5.96
CA HIS A 87 -8.34 -5.41 -5.01
C HIS A 87 -9.45 -6.45 -4.84
N ARG A 88 -9.44 -7.55 -5.61
CA ARG A 88 -10.43 -8.64 -5.53
C ARG A 88 -10.73 -9.10 -4.10
N PRO A 89 -9.75 -9.23 -3.18
CA PRO A 89 -10.04 -9.59 -1.79
C PRO A 89 -10.92 -8.58 -1.04
N LEU A 90 -10.81 -7.29 -1.40
CA LEU A 90 -11.54 -6.18 -0.81
C LEU A 90 -12.87 -5.89 -1.51
N LEU A 91 -13.09 -6.44 -2.71
CA LEU A 91 -14.31 -6.25 -3.49
C LEU A 91 -15.30 -7.41 -3.33
N ALA A 92 -14.79 -8.64 -3.15
CA ALA A 92 -15.62 -9.82 -3.01
C ALA A 92 -16.31 -9.89 -1.63
N PRO A 93 -17.54 -10.45 -1.52
CA PRO A 93 -18.21 -10.65 -0.23
C PRO A 93 -17.40 -11.53 0.72
N ARG A 94 -16.73 -12.55 0.17
CA ARG A 94 -15.77 -13.41 0.87
C ARG A 94 -14.62 -13.73 -0.08
N PHE A 95 -13.42 -13.88 0.47
CA PHE A 95 -12.23 -14.23 -0.28
C PHE A 95 -11.40 -15.27 0.46
N ALA A 96 -10.73 -16.13 -0.29
CA ALA A 96 -9.76 -17.09 0.21
C ALA A 96 -8.43 -16.82 -0.50
N PHE A 97 -7.42 -16.41 0.26
CA PHE A 97 -6.08 -16.24 -0.28
C PHE A 97 -5.44 -17.61 -0.53
N ASP A 98 -4.87 -17.76 -1.72
CA ASP A 98 -4.09 -18.93 -2.09
C ASP A 98 -2.92 -18.54 -3.00
N LYS A 99 -2.09 -19.53 -3.32
CA LYS A 99 -0.92 -19.33 -4.18
C LYS A 99 -1.31 -19.02 -5.64
N GLU A 100 -2.49 -19.45 -6.07
CA GLU A 100 -2.96 -19.24 -7.43
C GLU A 100 -3.27 -17.77 -7.67
N TYR A 101 -4.01 -17.13 -6.76
CA TYR A 101 -4.28 -15.70 -6.77
C TYR A 101 -3.01 -14.85 -6.90
N VAL A 102 -1.97 -15.21 -6.14
CA VAL A 102 -0.68 -14.50 -6.20
C VAL A 102 0.01 -14.73 -7.55
N ARG A 103 -0.02 -15.95 -8.08
CA ARG A 103 0.54 -16.31 -9.38
C ARG A 103 -0.14 -15.57 -10.53
N GLU A 104 -1.48 -15.56 -10.56
CA GLU A 104 -2.30 -14.82 -11.51
C GLU A 104 -1.92 -13.33 -11.52
N GLY A 105 -1.76 -12.76 -10.33
CA GLY A 105 -1.38 -11.35 -10.17
C GLY A 105 -0.01 -11.02 -10.75
N HIS A 106 0.99 -11.87 -10.48
CA HIS A 106 2.32 -11.73 -11.07
C HIS A 106 2.31 -11.91 -12.59
N ALA A 107 1.47 -12.80 -13.13
CA ALA A 107 1.32 -12.97 -14.57
C ALA A 107 0.71 -11.73 -15.23
N LEU A 108 -0.32 -11.14 -14.61
CA LEU A 108 -1.00 -9.94 -15.11
C LEU A 108 -0.12 -8.68 -15.10
N ASN A 109 0.70 -8.52 -14.07
CA ASN A 109 1.55 -7.34 -13.87
C ASN A 109 3.04 -7.60 -14.14
N GLY A 110 3.37 -8.72 -14.79
CA GLY A 110 4.74 -9.15 -15.05
C GLY A 110 5.41 -8.37 -16.19
N PRO A 111 6.63 -8.78 -16.58
CA PRO A 111 7.40 -8.13 -17.66
C PRO A 111 6.71 -8.12 -19.03
N THR A 112 5.75 -9.02 -19.24
CA THR A 112 4.94 -9.14 -20.47
C THR A 112 3.71 -8.23 -20.48
N SER A 113 3.44 -7.51 -19.38
CA SER A 113 2.34 -6.55 -19.30
C SER A 113 2.47 -5.47 -20.39
N PRO A 114 1.39 -5.09 -21.09
CA PRO A 114 1.38 -3.98 -22.03
C PRO A 114 1.94 -2.68 -21.44
N ASN A 115 1.79 -2.50 -20.12
CA ASN A 115 2.24 -1.31 -19.41
C ASN A 115 3.66 -1.40 -18.83
N ALA A 116 4.38 -2.51 -19.02
CA ALA A 116 5.71 -2.71 -18.45
C ALA A 116 6.73 -1.62 -18.85
N ARG A 117 6.52 -0.92 -19.97
CA ARG A 117 7.39 0.16 -20.48
C ARG A 117 6.70 1.54 -20.54
N THR A 118 5.47 1.66 -20.06
CA THR A 118 4.66 2.88 -20.13
C THR A 118 4.23 3.37 -18.75
N MET A 119 4.27 2.49 -17.75
CA MET A 119 4.06 2.83 -16.35
C MET A 119 5.24 3.61 -15.80
N ALA A 120 4.94 4.66 -15.03
CA ALA A 120 5.90 5.32 -14.15
C ALA A 120 5.76 4.73 -12.74
N MET A 121 6.84 4.81 -11.97
CA MET A 121 6.86 4.37 -10.57
C MET A 121 7.22 5.54 -9.67
N PRO A 122 6.24 6.36 -9.25
CA PRO A 122 6.45 7.39 -8.25
C PRO A 122 7.10 6.79 -6.99
N PRO A 123 8.12 7.44 -6.39
CA PRO A 123 8.85 6.87 -5.25
C PRO A 123 7.96 6.44 -4.08
N ALA A 124 6.96 7.25 -3.72
CA ALA A 124 6.02 6.92 -2.66
C ALA A 124 5.12 5.72 -3.00
N TYR A 125 4.70 5.61 -4.27
CA TYR A 125 3.82 4.53 -4.73
C TYR A 125 4.50 3.15 -4.70
N ILE A 126 5.83 3.08 -4.89
CA ILE A 126 6.60 1.84 -4.76
C ILE A 126 6.36 1.19 -3.38
N TRP A 127 6.29 1.99 -2.32
CA TRP A 127 6.05 1.49 -0.97
C TRP A 127 4.64 0.92 -0.79
N VAL A 128 3.63 1.59 -1.37
CA VAL A 128 2.22 1.15 -1.33
C VAL A 128 2.05 -0.18 -2.05
N ILE A 129 2.56 -0.28 -3.28
CA ILE A 129 2.40 -1.49 -4.09
C ILE A 129 3.21 -2.67 -3.53
N ARG A 130 4.39 -2.41 -2.96
CA ARG A 130 5.20 -3.41 -2.25
C ARG A 130 4.46 -3.94 -1.02
N LEU A 131 3.87 -3.06 -0.22
CA LEU A 131 3.05 -3.44 0.93
C LEU A 131 1.89 -4.34 0.48
N GLN A 132 1.13 -3.91 -0.52
CA GLN A 132 -0.07 -4.62 -0.95
C GLN A 132 0.24 -6.02 -1.50
N TRP A 133 1.17 -6.14 -2.45
CA TRP A 133 1.57 -7.46 -3.00
C TRP A 133 2.21 -8.37 -1.95
N GLY A 134 3.05 -7.81 -1.09
CA GLY A 134 3.73 -8.59 -0.05
C GLY A 134 2.75 -9.07 1.03
N LEU A 135 1.80 -8.23 1.45
CA LEU A 135 0.76 -8.61 2.41
C LEU A 135 -0.15 -9.71 1.83
N TRP A 136 -0.57 -9.58 0.57
CA TRP A 136 -1.33 -10.64 -0.11
C TRP A 136 -0.58 -11.95 -0.20
N SER A 137 0.73 -11.91 -0.47
CA SER A 137 1.58 -13.11 -0.49
C SER A 137 1.68 -13.76 0.89
N THR A 138 1.80 -12.96 1.95
CA THR A 138 1.78 -13.45 3.34
C THR A 138 0.43 -14.09 3.69
N LEU A 139 -0.68 -13.43 3.36
CA LEU A 139 -2.02 -13.96 3.60
C LEU A 139 -2.32 -15.25 2.81
N ALA A 140 -1.78 -15.37 1.59
CA ALA A 140 -1.84 -16.60 0.80
C ALA A 140 -1.06 -17.75 1.44
N ARG A 141 0.11 -17.48 2.04
CA ARG A 141 0.86 -18.49 2.80
C ARG A 141 0.09 -18.98 4.02
N LEU A 142 -0.63 -18.07 4.69
CA LEU A 142 -1.51 -18.40 5.82
C LEU A 142 -2.84 -19.03 5.38
N ARG A 143 -3.13 -19.08 4.07
CA ARG A 143 -4.42 -19.51 3.50
C ARG A 143 -5.60 -18.76 4.14
N ALA A 144 -5.41 -17.46 4.38
CA ALA A 144 -6.40 -16.63 5.07
C ALA A 144 -7.72 -16.60 4.30
N ARG A 145 -8.84 -16.68 5.02
CA ARG A 145 -10.19 -16.65 4.44
C ARG A 145 -11.07 -15.73 5.27
N GLY A 146 -11.85 -14.88 4.63
CA GLY A 146 -12.68 -13.92 5.36
C GLY A 146 -13.50 -13.02 4.46
N SER A 147 -14.26 -12.14 5.09
CA SER A 147 -14.88 -10.98 4.43
C SER A 147 -14.00 -9.78 4.73
N PHE A 148 -13.35 -9.23 3.70
CA PHE A 148 -12.45 -8.08 3.85
C PHE A 148 -13.05 -6.80 3.28
N ARG A 149 -14.13 -6.90 2.49
CA ARG A 149 -14.86 -5.74 1.97
C ARG A 149 -15.29 -4.72 3.04
N PRO A 150 -15.77 -5.12 4.23
CA PRO A 150 -16.11 -4.16 5.28
C PRO A 150 -14.94 -3.23 5.67
N LEU A 151 -13.69 -3.71 5.58
CA LEU A 151 -12.50 -2.89 5.84
C LEU A 151 -12.35 -1.78 4.80
N LEU A 152 -12.61 -2.09 3.52
CA LEU A 152 -12.55 -1.10 2.46
C LEU A 152 -13.66 -0.06 2.61
N ASP A 153 -14.89 -0.51 2.90
CA ASP A 153 -16.04 0.38 3.08
C ASP A 153 -15.81 1.34 4.28
N GLU A 154 -15.28 0.83 5.39
CA GLU A 154 -14.89 1.65 6.55
C GLU A 154 -13.82 2.68 6.17
N LEU A 155 -12.76 2.26 5.47
CA LEU A 155 -11.68 3.15 5.05
C LEU A 155 -12.20 4.26 4.12
N LEU A 156 -13.06 3.94 3.16
CA LEU A 156 -13.65 4.91 2.22
C LEU A 156 -14.66 5.85 2.87
N ALA A 157 -15.32 5.44 3.96
CA ALA A 157 -16.24 6.29 4.71
C ALA A 157 -15.52 7.21 5.71
N ARG A 158 -14.36 6.78 6.22
CA ARG A 158 -13.59 7.53 7.22
C ARG A 158 -12.93 8.77 6.59
N PRO A 159 -13.02 9.96 7.22
CA PRO A 159 -12.31 11.15 6.75
C PRO A 159 -10.80 10.97 6.90
N ILE A 160 -10.03 11.58 5.98
CA ILE A 160 -8.58 11.67 6.14
C ILE A 160 -8.30 12.72 7.19
N THR A 161 -7.56 12.32 8.22
CA THR A 161 -7.06 13.24 9.24
C THR A 161 -5.54 13.30 9.11
N PRO A 162 -4.96 14.46 8.76
CA PRO A 162 -3.52 14.64 8.82
C PRO A 162 -3.02 14.28 10.22
N LEU A 163 -1.93 13.53 10.26
CA LEU A 163 -1.23 13.29 11.51
C LEU A 163 -0.50 14.59 11.88
N ALA A 164 -0.73 15.11 13.09
CA ALA A 164 0.13 16.14 13.66
C ALA A 164 1.50 15.50 13.90
N TRP A 165 2.47 15.84 13.06
CA TRP A 165 3.76 15.14 12.96
C TRP A 165 4.90 16.17 13.04
N ASP A 166 5.03 16.79 14.21
CA ASP A 166 6.08 17.80 14.44
C ASP A 166 7.40 17.20 14.97
N ASP A 167 7.44 15.90 15.34
CA ASP A 167 8.54 15.35 16.16
C ASP A 167 9.43 14.26 15.51
N VAL A 168 9.30 13.97 14.21
CA VAL A 168 9.99 12.78 13.64
C VAL A 168 10.89 13.06 12.43
N ASP A 169 10.99 14.32 12.01
CA ASP A 169 11.98 14.76 11.01
C ASP A 169 13.33 15.21 11.62
N ALA A 170 13.81 14.47 12.62
CA ALA A 170 15.22 14.45 12.94
C ALA A 170 15.89 13.27 12.22
N SER A 171 16.06 13.42 10.90
CA SER A 171 17.02 12.60 10.14
C SER A 171 18.33 12.50 10.94
N PRO A 172 18.98 11.31 11.04
CA PRO A 172 20.28 11.19 11.70
C PRO A 172 21.35 12.14 11.13
N ALA A 173 21.15 12.63 9.89
CA ALA A 173 22.00 13.64 9.26
C ALA A 173 21.88 15.02 9.95
N ALA A 174 20.68 15.43 10.36
CA ALA A 174 20.45 16.72 11.00
C ALA A 174 21.06 16.82 12.43
N ARG A 175 21.30 15.69 13.10
CA ARG A 175 21.94 15.67 14.43
C ARG A 175 23.47 15.83 14.38
N ARG A 176 24.10 15.70 13.20
CA ARG A 176 25.57 15.80 13.07
C ARG A 176 26.06 17.22 12.78
N GLU A 177 25.19 18.13 12.39
CA GLU A 177 25.57 19.53 12.10
C GLU A 177 25.53 20.45 13.34
N GLY A 178 24.93 20.00 14.45
CA GLY A 178 24.83 20.78 15.69
C GLY A 178 25.98 20.63 16.69
N ALA A 179 26.96 19.77 16.43
CA ALA A 179 28.06 19.50 17.36
C ALA A 179 29.42 19.90 16.76
N ARG A 180 29.67 21.19 16.61
CA ARG A 180 31.05 21.74 16.60
C ARG A 180 31.28 22.46 17.92
N PRO A 181 32.19 21.98 18.80
CA PRO A 181 32.64 22.78 19.92
C PRO A 181 33.42 23.99 19.38
N GLN A 182 33.05 25.18 19.85
CA GLN A 182 33.92 26.35 19.76
C GLN A 182 35.07 26.14 20.74
N GLU A 183 36.20 25.64 20.25
CA GLU A 183 37.47 25.76 20.96
C GLU A 183 38.06 27.15 20.63
N SER A 184 37.89 28.08 21.58
CA SER A 184 38.68 29.30 21.65
C SER A 184 40.09 28.91 22.12
N CYS A 185 41.07 29.17 21.26
CA CYS A 185 42.47 29.27 21.67
C CYS A 185 42.66 30.47 22.63
N ALA A 186 43.74 30.40 23.40
CA ALA A 186 44.19 31.33 24.43
C ALA A 186 44.30 32.80 23.99
#